data_AF-A0A5N7MYZ8-F1
#
_entry.id   AF-A0A5N7MYZ8-F1
#
_cell.length_a   1.000
_cell.length_b   1.000
_cell.length_c   1.000
_cell.angle_alpha   90.00
_cell.angle_beta   90.00
_cell.angle_gamma   90.00
#
_symmetry.space_group_name_H-M   'P 1'
#
loop_
_entity.id
_entity.type
_entity.pdbx_description
1 polymer ?
#
loop_
_entity_poly.entity_id
_entity_poly.type
_entity_poly.pdbx_seq_one_letter_code
_entity_poly.pdbx_strand_id
1 'polypeptide(L)'
;MRLITMSQRYKGFLDQTLGPAQRAFARDLQATDDWRQVWSPEGFQLIINEFNNFPCMNNPMEGHGERIMRFLPDWDPQLLFVMANRRSCLEAVNRQHPGLIQQRFRFRGTDGQPRMLAYEIPPCNHAFDRDTVATKYRAMGCRLVTSDNLTYCVVIPKTSSFRDDGAGFWSRPDVGEFDVLGLVKVGF
;
A
#
# COMPACT_ATOMS: atom_id res chain seq x y z
N MET A 1 -16.70 -7.08 -6.32
CA MET A 1 -16.83 -6.40 -5.02
C MET A 1 -16.82 -4.90 -5.26
N ARG A 2 -17.74 -4.12 -4.68
CA ARG A 2 -17.79 -2.65 -4.85
C ARG A 2 -16.73 -1.99 -3.95
N LEU A 3 -16.11 -0.88 -4.40
CA LEU A 3 -15.04 -0.19 -3.66
C LEU A 3 -15.47 0.28 -2.26
N ILE A 4 -16.69 0.78 -2.12
CA ILE A 4 -17.27 1.19 -0.84
C ILE A 4 -17.24 0.02 0.15
N THR A 5 -17.64 -1.18 -0.31
CA THR A 5 -17.62 -2.39 0.52
C THR A 5 -16.21 -2.81 0.92
N MET A 6 -15.21 -2.62 0.04
CA MET A 6 -13.80 -2.87 0.38
C MET A 6 -13.31 -1.91 1.47
N SER A 7 -13.54 -0.60 1.28
CA SER A 7 -13.14 0.42 2.26
C SER A 7 -13.76 0.16 3.63
N GLN A 8 -15.06 -0.11 3.69
CA GLN A 8 -15.78 -0.39 4.95
C GLN A 8 -15.28 -1.66 5.64
N ARG A 9 -15.05 -2.74 4.89
CA ARG A 9 -14.50 -3.98 5.45
C ARG A 9 -13.10 -3.77 6.00
N TYR A 10 -12.26 -3.06 5.26
CA TYR A 10 -10.90 -2.80 5.69
C TYR A 10 -10.87 -1.87 6.91
N LYS A 11 -11.70 -0.82 6.95
CA LYS A 11 -11.91 -0.01 8.15
C LYS A 11 -12.29 -0.86 9.36
N GLY A 12 -13.27 -1.75 9.21
CA GLY A 12 -13.68 -2.68 10.25
C GLY A 12 -12.52 -3.56 10.74
N PHE A 13 -11.74 -4.13 9.83
CA PHE A 13 -10.52 -4.88 10.16
C PHE A 13 -9.52 -4.03 10.94
N LEU A 14 -9.22 -2.82 10.47
CA LEU A 14 -8.24 -1.95 11.13
C LEU A 14 -8.67 -1.58 12.55
N ASP A 15 -9.95 -1.26 12.75
CA ASP A 15 -10.46 -0.76 14.03
C ASP A 15 -10.70 -1.89 15.04
N GLN A 16 -11.18 -3.04 14.56
CA GLN A 16 -11.64 -4.15 15.43
C GLN A 16 -10.62 -5.27 15.56
N THR A 17 -9.67 -5.40 14.64
CA THR A 17 -8.69 -6.50 14.63
C THR A 17 -7.27 -5.97 14.74
N LEU A 18 -6.80 -5.19 13.75
CA LEU A 18 -5.40 -4.78 13.67
C LEU A 18 -5.00 -3.88 14.85
N GLY A 19 -5.73 -2.79 15.09
CA GLY A 19 -5.42 -1.85 16.18
C GLY A 19 -5.35 -2.52 17.56
N PRO A 20 -6.35 -3.32 17.97
CA PRO A 20 -6.28 -4.09 19.21
C PRO A 20 -5.08 -5.05 19.28
N ALA A 21 -4.79 -5.77 18.20
CA ALA A 21 -3.65 -6.69 18.15
C ALA A 21 -2.30 -5.96 18.24
N GLN A 22 -2.14 -4.83 17.54
CA GLN A 22 -0.95 -3.98 17.63
C GLN A 22 -0.70 -3.50 19.05
N ARG A 23 -1.74 -3.03 19.74
CA ARG A 23 -1.62 -2.60 21.15
C ARG A 23 -1.27 -3.75 22.09
N ALA A 24 -1.78 -4.95 21.83
CA ALA A 24 -1.40 -6.13 22.59
C ALA A 24 0.09 -6.46 22.37
N PHE A 25 0.53 -6.52 21.11
CA PHE A 25 1.93 -6.77 20.76
C PHE A 25 2.88 -5.71 21.36
N ALA A 26 2.51 -4.43 21.29
CA ALA A 26 3.31 -3.35 21.89
C ALA A 26 3.48 -3.52 23.41
N ARG A 27 2.43 -3.94 24.13
CA ARG A 27 2.53 -4.22 25.57
C ARG A 27 3.47 -5.39 25.85
N ASP A 28 3.37 -6.46 25.08
CA ASP A 28 4.23 -7.62 25.25
C ASP A 28 5.69 -7.25 25.00
N LEU A 29 5.95 -6.50 23.92
CA LEU A 29 7.29 -6.02 23.59
C LEU A 29 7.85 -5.09 24.68
N GLN A 30 7.04 -4.20 25.24
CA GLN A 30 7.43 -3.35 26.38
C GLN A 30 7.77 -4.17 27.63
N ALA A 31 7.15 -5.34 27.84
CA ALA A 31 7.35 -6.17 29.01
C ALA A 31 8.60 -7.06 28.94
N THR A 32 9.06 -7.45 27.75
CA THR A 32 10.20 -8.38 27.62
C THR A 32 11.58 -7.71 27.59
N ASP A 33 11.65 -6.38 27.47
CA ASP A 33 12.90 -5.62 27.34
C ASP A 33 13.82 -6.00 26.16
N ASP A 34 13.40 -6.92 25.27
CA ASP A 34 14.18 -7.40 24.11
C ASP A 34 14.53 -6.26 23.14
N TRP A 35 13.68 -5.24 23.07
CA TRP A 35 13.86 -4.08 22.22
C TRP A 35 15.13 -3.28 22.55
N ARG A 36 15.65 -3.37 23.78
CA ARG A 36 16.87 -2.67 24.21
C ARG A 36 18.13 -3.11 23.45
N GLN A 37 18.08 -4.27 22.79
CA GLN A 37 19.18 -4.75 21.96
C GLN A 37 19.31 -3.96 20.64
N VAL A 38 18.24 -3.32 20.21
CA VAL A 38 18.13 -2.66 18.90
C VAL A 38 17.94 -1.15 19.04
N TRP A 39 17.36 -0.70 20.15
CA TRP A 39 16.86 0.66 20.32
C TRP A 39 17.37 1.37 21.56
N SER A 40 17.57 2.69 21.45
CA SER A 40 17.63 3.56 22.62
C SER A 40 16.23 3.68 23.26
N PRO A 41 16.13 3.93 24.58
CA PRO A 41 14.84 4.14 25.26
C PRO A 41 13.96 5.20 24.60
N GLU A 42 14.56 6.32 24.19
CA GLU A 42 13.83 7.43 23.55
C GLU A 42 13.31 7.03 22.17
N GLY A 43 14.13 6.36 21.35
CA GLY A 43 13.75 5.89 20.02
C GLY A 43 12.63 4.86 20.08
N PHE A 44 12.74 3.91 21.01
CA PHE A 44 11.70 2.91 21.24
C PHE A 44 10.38 3.55 21.66
N GLN A 45 10.42 4.52 22.59
CA GLN A 45 9.19 5.18 23.05
C GLN A 45 8.49 5.95 21.92
N LEU A 46 9.25 6.58 21.02
CA LEU A 46 8.69 7.25 19.84
C LEU A 46 7.96 6.27 18.92
N ILE A 47 8.62 5.16 18.55
CA ILE A 47 8.06 4.15 17.63
C ILE A 47 6.85 3.46 18.25
N ILE A 48 6.92 3.07 19.53
CA ILE A 48 5.80 2.42 20.20
C ILE A 48 4.61 3.36 20.43
N ASN A 49 4.86 4.64 20.68
CA ASN A 49 3.78 5.62 20.73
C ASN A 49 3.07 5.72 19.37
N GLU A 50 3.82 5.75 18.26
CA GLU A 50 3.22 5.73 16.93
C GLU A 50 2.41 4.44 16.69
N PHE A 51 3.01 3.29 16.96
CA PHE A 51 2.41 1.96 16.75
C PHE A 51 1.16 1.69 17.61
N ASN A 52 1.06 2.32 18.79
CA ASN A 52 -0.13 2.22 19.65
C ASN A 52 -1.30 3.10 19.16
N ASN A 53 -0.98 4.25 18.57
CA ASN A 53 -1.98 5.26 18.20
C ASN A 53 -2.44 5.17 16.74
N PHE A 54 -1.64 4.55 15.88
CA PHE A 54 -1.93 4.45 14.45
C PHE A 54 -1.82 3.01 13.95
N PRO A 55 -2.73 2.55 13.07
CA PRO A 55 -2.56 1.28 12.38
C PRO A 55 -1.32 1.33 11.49
N CYS A 56 -0.45 0.34 11.63
CA CYS A 56 0.82 0.23 10.90
C CYS A 56 0.89 -1.16 10.26
N MET A 57 1.50 -1.25 9.09
CA MET A 57 1.61 -2.55 8.38
C MET A 57 2.83 -3.37 8.76
N ASN A 58 3.86 -2.75 9.31
CA ASN A 58 5.13 -3.39 9.58
C ASN A 58 5.38 -3.57 11.09
N ASN A 59 6.39 -4.38 11.41
CA ASN A 59 6.79 -4.58 12.80
C ASN A 59 7.53 -3.33 13.31
N PRO A 60 7.18 -2.76 14.49
CA PRO A 60 7.86 -1.60 15.05
C PRO A 60 9.37 -1.83 15.26
N MET A 61 9.81 -3.08 15.38
CA MET A 61 11.23 -3.44 15.50
C MET A 61 12.05 -3.18 14.24
N GLU A 62 11.43 -2.92 13.09
CA GLU A 62 12.12 -2.72 11.79
C GLU A 62 12.76 -1.35 11.61
N GLY A 63 12.53 -0.39 12.50
CA GLY A 63 13.16 0.93 12.34
C GLY A 63 12.21 2.11 12.36
N HIS A 64 10.98 1.85 11.93
CA HIS A 64 10.04 2.89 11.50
C HIS A 64 8.62 2.32 11.47
N GLY A 65 7.63 3.19 11.64
CA GLY A 65 6.22 2.85 11.44
C GLY A 65 5.77 3.11 10.00
N GLU A 66 5.41 2.06 9.27
CA GLU A 66 4.66 2.18 8.02
C GLU A 66 3.17 2.36 8.32
N ARG A 67 2.81 3.59 8.68
CA ARG A 67 1.44 4.00 9.03
C ARG A 67 0.50 3.85 7.84
N ILE A 68 -0.66 3.25 8.07
CA ILE A 68 -1.78 3.22 7.14
C ILE A 68 -2.50 4.57 7.17
N MET A 69 -2.57 5.22 6.01
CA MET A 69 -3.14 6.56 5.86
C MET A 69 -4.67 6.51 5.86
N ARG A 70 -5.30 7.50 6.49
CA ARG A 70 -6.75 7.64 6.57
C ARG A 70 -7.21 9.05 6.20
N PHE A 71 -8.43 9.18 5.69
CA PHE A 71 -9.09 10.47 5.44
C PHE A 71 -9.70 11.00 6.74
N LEU A 72 -9.56 12.29 6.99
CA LEU A 72 -10.26 12.99 8.08
C LEU A 72 -11.53 13.66 7.51
N PRO A 73 -12.63 13.75 8.30
CA PRO A 73 -12.77 13.31 9.69
C PRO A 73 -13.22 11.85 9.86
N ASP A 74 -13.60 11.14 8.81
CA ASP A 74 -14.29 9.85 8.91
C ASP A 74 -13.37 8.66 9.25
N TRP A 75 -12.06 8.88 9.29
CA TRP A 75 -11.03 7.86 9.51
C TRP A 75 -11.11 6.70 8.52
N ASP A 76 -11.63 6.93 7.32
CA ASP A 76 -11.67 5.94 6.25
C ASP A 76 -10.28 5.69 5.68
N PRO A 77 -9.89 4.45 5.38
CA PRO A 77 -8.58 4.16 4.80
C PRO A 77 -8.44 4.80 3.42
N GLN A 78 -7.30 5.45 3.17
CA GLN A 78 -6.95 5.92 1.83
C GLN A 78 -6.53 4.71 1.01
N LEU A 79 -7.17 4.52 -0.15
CA LEU A 79 -6.90 3.40 -1.04
C LEU A 79 -6.18 3.87 -2.30
N LEU A 80 -5.25 3.04 -2.78
CA LEU A 80 -4.57 3.23 -4.06
C LEU A 80 -4.81 2.04 -4.98
N PHE A 81 -4.65 2.29 -6.28
CA PHE A 81 -4.92 1.34 -7.33
C PHE A 81 -3.68 1.12 -8.18
N VAL A 82 -3.19 -0.12 -8.22
CA VAL A 82 -2.04 -0.51 -9.03
C VAL A 82 -2.55 -1.19 -10.28
N MET A 83 -2.47 -0.50 -11.41
CA MET A 83 -3.04 -0.93 -12.69
C MET A 83 -2.08 -1.88 -13.40
N ALA A 84 -2.56 -3.06 -13.80
CA ALA A 84 -1.78 -4.03 -14.54
C ALA A 84 -2.68 -4.94 -15.39
N ASN A 85 -2.11 -6.03 -15.92
CA ASN A 85 -2.91 -7.05 -16.58
C ASN A 85 -3.61 -7.96 -15.57
N ARG A 86 -4.64 -8.67 -16.04
CA ARG A 86 -5.40 -9.65 -15.24
C ARG A 86 -4.51 -10.64 -14.50
N ARG A 87 -3.52 -11.22 -15.19
CA ARG A 87 -2.66 -12.27 -14.63
C ARG A 87 -1.85 -11.76 -13.43
N SER A 88 -1.18 -10.61 -13.59
CA SER A 88 -0.39 -9.97 -12.54
C SER A 88 -1.25 -9.66 -11.31
N CYS A 89 -2.43 -9.09 -11.54
CA CYS A 89 -3.31 -8.71 -10.42
C CYS A 89 -3.86 -9.94 -9.68
N LEU A 90 -4.21 -11.02 -10.40
CA LEU A 90 -4.64 -12.27 -9.78
C LEU A 90 -3.53 -12.93 -8.96
N GLU A 91 -2.31 -13.00 -9.51
CA GLU A 91 -1.16 -13.56 -8.80
C GLU A 91 -0.88 -12.78 -7.50
N ALA A 92 -0.87 -11.44 -7.57
CA ALA A 92 -0.65 -10.57 -6.41
C ALA A 92 -1.74 -10.72 -5.34
N VAL A 93 -3.02 -10.79 -5.72
CA VAL A 93 -4.14 -10.95 -4.77
C VAL A 93 -4.10 -12.31 -4.09
N ASN A 94 -3.88 -13.39 -4.86
CA ASN A 94 -3.90 -14.76 -4.34
C ASN A 94 -2.78 -15.03 -3.34
N ARG A 95 -1.65 -14.30 -3.43
CA ARG A 95 -0.52 -14.45 -2.52
C ARG A 95 -0.30 -13.26 -1.58
N GLN A 96 -1.19 -12.26 -1.59
CA GLN A 96 -1.03 -11.02 -0.81
C GLN A 96 0.35 -10.38 -1.00
N HIS A 97 0.81 -10.31 -2.26
CA HIS A 97 2.18 -9.92 -2.58
C HIS A 97 2.24 -9.16 -3.92
N PRO A 98 2.21 -7.80 -3.89
CA PRO A 98 2.29 -6.97 -5.08
C PRO A 98 3.57 -7.16 -5.92
N GLY A 99 4.63 -7.76 -5.37
CA GLY A 99 5.87 -8.06 -6.07
C GLY A 99 5.74 -9.12 -7.15
N LEU A 100 4.63 -9.86 -7.15
CA LEU A 100 4.25 -10.78 -8.20
C LEU A 100 3.68 -10.05 -9.44
N ILE A 101 3.46 -8.73 -9.35
CA ILE A 101 3.14 -7.94 -10.53
C ILE A 101 4.33 -7.99 -11.51
N GLN A 102 4.04 -8.31 -12.77
CA GLN A 102 5.08 -8.52 -13.77
C GLN A 102 6.02 -7.31 -13.90
N GLN A 103 7.29 -7.58 -14.15
CA GLN A 103 8.35 -6.56 -14.21
C GLN A 103 8.03 -5.41 -15.15
N ARG A 104 7.29 -5.65 -16.24
CA ARG A 104 6.90 -4.60 -17.18
C ARG A 104 6.03 -3.50 -16.56
N PHE A 105 5.35 -3.76 -15.45
CA PHE A 105 4.56 -2.78 -14.69
C PHE A 105 5.30 -2.27 -13.44
N ARG A 106 6.60 -2.53 -13.35
CA ARG A 106 7.49 -2.04 -12.30
C ARG A 106 8.58 -1.20 -12.93
N PHE A 107 9.02 -0.17 -12.22
CA PHE A 107 10.14 0.67 -12.65
C PHE A 107 11.25 0.62 -11.61
N ARG A 108 12.42 1.18 -11.93
CA ARG A 108 13.51 1.32 -10.96
C ARG A 108 13.55 2.75 -10.42
N GLY A 109 13.67 2.89 -9.11
CA GLY A 109 13.94 4.17 -8.47
C GLY A 109 15.35 4.67 -8.78
N THR A 110 15.66 5.88 -8.31
CA THR A 110 17.01 6.47 -8.36
C THR A 110 18.02 5.68 -7.55
N ASP A 111 17.54 4.94 -6.54
CA ASP A 111 18.27 3.97 -5.71
C ASP A 111 18.50 2.62 -6.41
N GLY A 112 18.02 2.46 -7.65
CA GLY A 112 18.09 1.22 -8.41
C GLY A 112 17.07 0.15 -7.96
N GLN A 113 16.30 0.39 -6.90
CA GLN A 113 15.37 -0.60 -6.36
C GLN A 113 14.08 -0.67 -7.19
N PRO A 114 13.45 -1.86 -7.32
CA PRO A 114 12.17 -1.98 -7.99
C PRO A 114 11.09 -1.23 -7.20
N ARG A 115 10.30 -0.43 -7.91
CA ARG A 115 9.19 0.36 -7.38
C ARG A 115 7.90 0.01 -8.12
N MET A 116 6.81 0.11 -7.37
CA MET A 116 5.45 -0.02 -7.89
C MET A 116 4.83 1.37 -8.02
N LEU A 117 4.10 1.59 -9.12
CA LEU A 117 3.28 2.77 -9.33
C LEU A 117 1.85 2.47 -8.92
N ALA A 118 1.25 3.33 -8.12
CA ALA A 118 -0.16 3.28 -7.75
C ALA A 118 -0.82 4.63 -8.07
N TYR A 119 -2.14 4.60 -8.27
CA TYR A 119 -2.93 5.78 -8.61
C TYR A 119 -4.07 5.96 -7.62
N GLU A 120 -4.43 7.19 -7.29
CA GLU A 120 -5.48 7.46 -6.30
C GLU A 120 -6.90 7.46 -6.90
N ILE A 121 -7.03 7.68 -8.21
CA ILE A 121 -8.35 7.69 -8.86
C ILE A 121 -8.77 6.25 -9.19
N PRO A 122 -9.91 5.76 -8.67
CA PRO A 122 -10.37 4.41 -8.95
C PRO A 122 -10.81 4.24 -10.41
N PRO A 123 -10.66 3.03 -11.00
CA PRO A 123 -11.06 2.78 -12.39
C PRO A 123 -12.55 2.99 -12.71
N CYS A 124 -13.41 3.06 -11.69
CA CYS A 124 -14.84 3.31 -11.86
C CYS A 124 -15.22 4.79 -11.69
N ASN A 125 -14.24 5.67 -11.44
CA ASN A 125 -14.46 7.11 -11.37
C ASN A 125 -14.46 7.70 -12.79
N HIS A 126 -15.32 8.69 -13.04
CA HIS A 126 -15.40 9.38 -14.34
C HIS A 126 -14.11 10.16 -14.70
N ALA A 127 -13.34 10.57 -13.70
CA ALA A 127 -12.05 11.24 -13.89
C ALA A 127 -10.90 10.25 -14.18
N PHE A 128 -11.16 8.94 -14.13
CA PHE A 128 -10.14 7.95 -14.43
C PHE A 128 -9.87 7.90 -15.93
N ASP A 129 -8.62 8.17 -16.31
CA ASP A 129 -8.13 7.97 -17.67
C ASP A 129 -6.99 6.95 -17.71
N ARG A 130 -7.23 5.87 -18.46
CA ARG A 130 -6.29 4.77 -18.64
C ARG A 130 -5.05 5.18 -19.42
N ASP A 131 -5.17 6.11 -20.36
CA ASP A 131 -4.05 6.59 -21.18
C ASP A 131 -3.11 7.47 -20.34
N THR A 132 -3.65 8.25 -19.41
CA THR A 132 -2.87 8.98 -18.40
C THR A 132 -2.01 8.02 -17.56
N VAL A 133 -2.58 6.91 -17.07
CA VAL A 133 -1.81 5.91 -16.31
C VAL A 133 -0.74 5.24 -17.16
N ALA A 134 -1.06 4.82 -18.39
CA ALA A 134 -0.09 4.20 -19.29
C ALA A 134 1.05 5.17 -19.65
N THR A 135 0.74 6.45 -19.82
CA THR A 135 1.72 7.51 -20.06
C THR A 135 2.64 7.70 -18.85
N LYS A 136 2.08 7.69 -17.63
CA LYS A 136 2.90 7.74 -16.41
C LYS A 136 3.83 6.53 -16.30
N TYR A 137 3.34 5.31 -16.53
CA TYR A 137 4.20 4.11 -16.55
C TYR A 137 5.38 4.26 -17.53
N ARG A 138 5.11 4.70 -18.77
CA ARG A 138 6.16 4.93 -19.77
C ARG A 138 7.16 6.00 -19.34
N ALA A 139 6.69 7.09 -18.74
CA ALA A 139 7.54 8.15 -18.20
C ALA A 139 8.46 7.67 -17.07
N MET A 140 8.02 6.70 -16.26
CA MET A 140 8.84 6.07 -15.22
C MET A 140 9.81 5.00 -15.76
N GLY A 141 9.80 4.72 -17.08
CA GLY A 141 10.70 3.75 -17.73
C GLY A 141 10.04 2.43 -18.12
N CYS A 142 8.75 2.22 -17.84
CA CYS A 142 8.00 1.03 -18.26
C CYS A 142 7.54 1.16 -19.73
N ARG A 143 8.49 1.20 -20.67
CA ARG A 143 8.25 1.56 -22.10
C ARG A 143 7.24 0.66 -22.84
N LEU A 144 7.09 -0.59 -22.39
CA LEU A 144 6.20 -1.58 -23.02
C LEU A 144 4.75 -1.53 -22.52
N VAL A 145 4.43 -0.67 -21.56
CA VAL A 145 3.06 -0.55 -21.04
C VAL A 145 2.22 0.29 -21.98
N THR A 146 1.18 -0.32 -22.51
CA THR A 146 0.08 0.36 -23.22
C THR A 146 -1.18 0.38 -22.37
N SER A 147 -2.13 1.26 -22.68
CA SER A 147 -3.42 1.30 -21.99
C SER A 147 -4.19 -0.01 -22.13
N ASP A 148 -4.07 -0.71 -23.25
CA ASP A 148 -4.65 -2.04 -23.45
C ASP A 148 -4.08 -3.11 -22.51
N ASN A 149 -2.91 -2.89 -21.92
CA ASN A 149 -2.35 -3.80 -20.93
C ASN A 149 -2.96 -3.59 -19.53
N LEU A 150 -3.57 -2.43 -19.28
CA LEU A 150 -4.15 -2.02 -18.00
C LEU A 150 -5.61 -2.47 -17.93
N THR A 151 -5.81 -3.76 -17.66
CA THR A 151 -7.14 -4.40 -17.70
C THR A 151 -7.73 -4.62 -16.32
N TYR A 152 -6.90 -4.65 -15.28
CA TYR A 152 -7.27 -4.86 -13.89
C TYR A 152 -6.41 -3.98 -12.99
N CYS A 153 -6.84 -3.82 -11.74
CA CYS A 153 -5.98 -3.29 -10.69
C CYS A 153 -6.11 -4.08 -9.41
N VAL A 154 -5.03 -4.05 -8.64
CA VAL A 154 -5.06 -4.42 -7.22
C VAL A 154 -5.35 -3.18 -6.39
N VAL A 155 -6.20 -3.35 -5.38
CA VAL A 155 -6.54 -2.30 -4.41
C VAL A 155 -5.70 -2.52 -3.17
N ILE A 156 -5.00 -1.47 -2.74
CA ILE A 156 -4.07 -1.51 -1.61
C ILE A 156 -4.28 -0.30 -0.71
N PRO A 157 -4.02 -0.38 0.60
CA PRO A 157 -3.95 0.81 1.45
C PRO A 157 -2.78 1.71 1.06
N LYS A 158 -3.00 3.02 1.12
CA LYS A 158 -1.90 3.99 1.13
C LYS A 158 -1.24 3.98 2.49
N THR A 159 0.08 4.02 2.51
CA THR A 159 0.89 4.14 3.72
C THR A 159 1.85 5.32 3.66
N SER A 160 2.50 5.63 4.79
CA SER A 160 3.55 6.64 4.89
C SER A 160 4.76 6.33 4.00
N SER A 161 4.97 5.08 3.59
CA SER A 161 6.05 4.67 2.68
C SER A 161 5.81 5.00 1.21
N PHE A 162 4.63 5.50 0.84
CA PHE A 162 4.37 5.99 -0.52
C PHE A 162 4.91 7.39 -0.72
N ARG A 163 5.72 7.55 -1.77
CA ARG A 163 6.18 8.85 -2.28
C ARG A 163 5.16 9.40 -3.27
N ASP A 164 4.87 10.69 -3.17
CA ASP A 164 4.11 11.44 -4.17
C ASP A 164 4.95 11.59 -5.45
N ASP A 165 4.41 11.15 -6.59
CA ASP A 165 5.00 11.33 -7.92
C ASP A 165 4.20 12.33 -8.79
N GLY A 166 3.28 13.08 -8.19
CA GLY A 166 2.49 14.14 -8.79
C GLY A 166 1.25 13.63 -9.54
N ALA A 167 0.28 14.53 -9.75
CA ALA A 167 -0.96 14.26 -10.48
C ALA A 167 -1.74 13.04 -9.97
N GLY A 168 -1.72 12.79 -8.65
CA GLY A 168 -2.40 11.67 -8.01
C GLY A 168 -1.70 10.32 -8.12
N PHE A 169 -0.47 10.29 -8.65
CA PHE A 169 0.37 9.11 -8.69
C PHE A 169 1.26 9.00 -7.46
N TRP A 170 1.40 7.77 -6.99
CA TRP A 170 2.18 7.43 -5.81
C TRP A 170 3.11 6.26 -6.15
N SER A 171 4.30 6.21 -5.55
CA SER A 171 5.16 5.03 -5.64
C SER A 171 5.75 4.59 -4.32
N ARG A 172 5.87 3.28 -4.17
CA ARG A 172 6.46 2.63 -3.00
C ARG A 172 7.67 1.80 -3.42
N PRO A 173 8.83 1.93 -2.73
CA PRO A 173 9.89 0.95 -2.80
C PRO A 173 9.47 -0.30 -2.03
N ASP A 174 10.08 -1.42 -2.35
CA ASP A 174 9.74 -2.72 -1.78
C ASP A 174 8.32 -3.18 -2.19
N VAL A 175 8.28 -4.27 -2.93
CA VAL A 175 7.04 -4.89 -3.39
C VAL A 175 6.81 -6.21 -2.68
N GLY A 176 7.35 -6.40 -1.47
CA GLY A 176 7.18 -7.56 -0.60
C GLY A 176 5.75 -7.97 -0.28
N GLU A 177 5.56 -8.76 0.78
CA GLU A 177 4.22 -9.05 1.30
C GLU A 177 3.54 -7.74 1.72
N PHE A 178 2.30 -7.55 1.29
CA PHE A 178 1.57 -6.30 1.46
C PHE A 178 0.08 -6.58 1.41
N ASP A 179 -0.71 -5.84 2.18
CA ASP A 179 -2.16 -6.00 2.23
C ASP A 179 -2.80 -5.71 0.86
N VAL A 180 -3.17 -6.77 0.13
CA VAL A 180 -3.90 -6.68 -1.13
C VAL A 180 -5.39 -6.88 -0.85
N LEU A 181 -6.11 -5.76 -0.80
CA LEU A 181 -7.51 -5.71 -0.35
C LEU A 181 -8.50 -6.28 -1.38
N GLY A 182 -8.12 -6.29 -2.66
CA GLY A 182 -8.97 -6.85 -3.69
C GLY A 182 -8.51 -6.61 -5.11
N LEU A 183 -9.33 -7.14 -6.02
CA LEU A 183 -9.18 -7.05 -7.46
C LEU A 183 -10.35 -6.26 -8.06
N VAL A 184 -10.06 -5.28 -8.91
CA VAL A 184 -11.07 -4.53 -9.66
C VAL A 184 -10.74 -4.59 -11.15
N LYS A 185 -11.76 -4.86 -11.97
CA LYS A 185 -11.64 -4.78 -13.43
C LYS A 185 -11.61 -3.30 -13.83
N VAL A 186 -10.68 -2.92 -14.71
CA VAL A 186 -10.65 -1.58 -15.31
C VAL A 186 -11.77 -1.53 -16.35
N GLY A 187 -12.68 -0.57 -16.19
CA GLY A 187 -13.83 -0.37 -17.08
C GLY A 187 -13.42 0.07 -18.48
N PHE A 188 -14.32 -0.15 -19.44
CA PHE A 188 -14.24 0.37 -20.80
C PHE A 188 -15.24 1.51 -20.94
#